data_AF-A0A372JE15-F1
#
_entry.id   AF-A0A372JE15-F1
#
_cell.length_a   1.000
_cell.length_b   1.000
_cell.length_c   1.000
_cell.angle_alpha   90.00
_cell.angle_beta   90.00
_cell.angle_gamma   90.00
#
_symmetry.space_group_name_H-M   'P 1'
#
loop_
_entity.id
_entity.type
_entity.pdbx_description
1 polymer ?
#
loop_
_entity_poly.entity_id
_entity_poly.type
_entity_poly.pdbx_seq_one_letter_code
_entity_poly.pdbx_strand_id
1 'polypeptide(L)'
;MEDTSTDLRIGATEAQDAESYWTPQRLASATPVGGPKAAAPAGPQVGERSVTAQAVPKSAAFGGIPTVGAVFFNNGKGNHYCTASVVHSYSKSLLLTAAHCIHGGRGGGYSHNVAFVPKFDNGKRPYGIWSAKMLMVDKRWASNSDPDLDYGFIAVYPRGGRKIEQVVGYNKLAINQGVGNWVNIAGYPSRSNRPIFCKTKTARQWKYQIRMDCTGFYGGTSGSPWLLWYNSKSHTGYVNGVVGGYQEGGSVSWRSYSPYFDKDVYNLRSAADKRA
;
A
#
# COMPACT_ATOMS: atom_id res chain seq x y z
N MET A 1 2.78 -16.29 21.92
CA MET A 1 3.40 -15.96 20.61
C MET A 1 4.12 -14.66 20.81
N GLU A 2 5.39 -14.61 20.45
CA GLU A 2 6.23 -13.43 20.69
C GLU A 2 5.74 -12.25 19.86
N ASP A 3 5.70 -11.06 20.47
CA ASP A 3 5.29 -9.84 19.81
C ASP A 3 6.45 -9.25 18.99
N THR A 4 6.41 -9.49 17.69
CA THR A 4 7.40 -8.99 16.73
C THR A 4 7.12 -7.56 16.28
N SER A 5 6.09 -6.89 16.80
CA SER A 5 5.73 -5.54 16.36
C SER A 5 6.53 -4.45 17.06
N THR A 6 6.74 -3.34 16.35
CA THR A 6 7.05 -2.03 16.93
C THR A 6 5.99 -1.04 16.44
N ASP A 7 5.68 -0.02 17.23
CA ASP A 7 4.71 1.00 16.84
C ASP A 7 5.10 2.42 17.28
N LEU A 8 4.63 3.41 16.53
CA LEU A 8 4.56 4.81 16.92
C LEU A 8 3.11 5.17 17.21
N ARG A 9 2.85 5.74 18.39
CA ARG A 9 1.55 6.32 18.76
C ARG A 9 1.52 7.80 18.46
N ILE A 10 0.43 8.26 17.85
CA ILE A 10 0.21 9.65 17.44
C ILE A 10 -0.95 10.20 18.27
N GLY A 11 -0.68 11.27 19.02
CA GLY A 11 -1.68 11.94 19.84
C GLY A 11 -2.77 12.60 19.00
N ALA A 12 -3.95 12.85 19.59
CA ALA A 12 -5.07 13.43 18.86
C ALA A 12 -4.77 14.83 18.30
N THR A 13 -4.01 15.65 19.05
CA THR A 13 -3.56 16.98 18.60
C THR A 13 -2.63 16.87 17.40
N GLU A 14 -1.60 16.01 17.46
CA GLU A 14 -0.68 15.78 16.34
C GLU A 14 -1.41 15.26 15.09
N ALA A 15 -2.43 14.42 15.28
CA ALA A 15 -3.28 13.93 14.20
C ALA A 15 -4.12 15.06 13.56
N GLN A 16 -4.67 15.98 14.35
CA GLN A 16 -5.38 17.16 13.84
C GLN A 16 -4.45 18.11 13.09
N ASP A 17 -3.22 18.29 13.59
CA ASP A 17 -2.18 19.06 12.91
C ASP A 17 -1.83 18.42 11.56
N ALA A 18 -1.77 17.09 11.49
CA ALA A 18 -1.56 16.37 10.23
C ALA A 18 -2.70 16.59 9.21
N GLU A 19 -3.96 16.68 9.65
CA GLU A 19 -5.08 16.99 8.75
C GLU A 19 -4.94 18.41 8.16
N SER A 20 -4.55 19.37 9.00
CA SER A 20 -4.30 20.76 8.58
C SER A 20 -3.03 20.88 7.73
N TYR A 21 -2.06 20.01 7.98
CA TYR A 21 -0.82 19.93 7.20
C TYR A 21 -1.10 19.61 5.74
N TRP A 22 -2.04 18.70 5.44
CA TRP A 22 -2.34 18.27 4.07
C TRP A 22 -3.29 19.18 3.31
N THR A 23 -2.79 20.36 2.94
CA THR A 23 -3.48 21.26 2.02
C THR A 23 -3.60 20.66 0.62
N PRO A 24 -4.58 21.10 -0.21
CA PRO A 24 -4.67 20.67 -1.61
C PRO A 24 -3.36 20.80 -2.38
N GLN A 25 -2.59 21.86 -2.13
CA GLN A 25 -1.30 22.12 -2.75
C GLN A 25 -0.25 21.09 -2.33
N ARG A 26 -0.14 20.77 -1.02
CA ARG A 26 0.82 19.77 -0.54
C ARG A 26 0.48 18.36 -0.99
N LEU A 27 -0.81 18.03 -1.08
CA LEU A 27 -1.26 16.76 -1.66
C LEU A 27 -0.87 16.67 -3.14
N ALA A 28 -1.04 17.75 -3.90
CA ALA A 28 -0.69 17.79 -5.32
C ALA A 28 0.83 17.76 -5.57
N SER A 29 1.64 18.32 -4.66
CA SER A 29 3.09 18.38 -4.78
C SER A 29 3.83 17.22 -4.12
N ALA A 30 3.12 16.31 -3.43
CA ALA A 30 3.72 15.15 -2.80
C ALA A 30 4.34 14.23 -3.85
N THR A 31 5.50 13.66 -3.54
CA THR A 31 6.25 12.82 -4.50
C THR A 31 6.01 11.33 -4.25
N PRO A 32 5.92 10.51 -5.30
CA PRO A 32 5.74 9.06 -5.15
C PRO A 32 6.92 8.38 -4.45
N VAL A 33 6.67 7.33 -3.68
CA VAL A 33 7.72 6.38 -3.21
C VAL A 33 7.81 5.16 -4.11
N GLY A 34 9.03 4.62 -4.25
CA GLY A 34 9.32 3.39 -4.98
C GLY A 34 9.20 3.49 -6.50
N GLY A 35 9.36 2.34 -7.17
CA GLY A 35 9.22 2.18 -8.62
C GLY A 35 10.31 2.86 -9.46
N PRO A 36 10.33 2.62 -10.79
CA PRO A 36 11.22 3.37 -11.67
C PRO A 36 10.86 4.86 -11.61
N LYS A 37 11.83 5.68 -11.18
CA LYS A 37 11.83 7.13 -11.44
C LYS A 37 11.65 7.35 -12.93
N ALA A 38 10.98 8.43 -13.33
CA ALA A 38 10.88 8.80 -14.74
C ALA A 38 12.26 8.73 -15.39
N ALA A 39 12.46 7.78 -16.30
CA ALA A 39 13.70 7.68 -17.06
C ALA A 39 13.52 8.39 -18.41
N ALA A 40 14.51 9.21 -18.73
CA ALA A 40 14.84 9.72 -20.06
C ALA A 40 15.05 8.53 -21.06
N PRO A 41 15.17 8.78 -22.38
CA PRO A 41 14.91 7.78 -23.42
C PRO A 41 15.87 6.58 -23.35
N ALA A 42 15.34 5.41 -23.69
CA ALA A 42 15.99 4.11 -23.57
C ALA A 42 17.24 3.99 -24.45
N GLY A 43 18.37 3.59 -23.85
CA GLY A 43 19.53 3.05 -24.57
C GLY A 43 19.30 1.59 -25.01
N PRO A 44 20.11 1.07 -25.96
CA PRO A 44 19.81 -0.16 -26.68
C PRO A 44 19.95 -1.42 -25.80
N GLN A 45 18.96 -2.30 -25.93
CA GLN A 45 18.87 -3.60 -25.24
C GLN A 45 19.52 -4.70 -26.08
N VAL A 46 20.41 -5.50 -25.49
CA VAL A 46 20.99 -6.69 -26.12
C VAL A 46 20.23 -7.94 -25.70
N GLY A 47 19.53 -8.53 -26.69
CA GLY A 47 19.25 -9.96 -26.90
C GLY A 47 18.83 -10.87 -25.74
N GLU A 48 17.53 -11.16 -25.64
CA GLU A 48 17.04 -12.44 -25.12
C GLU A 48 15.90 -13.01 -25.99
N ARG A 49 15.90 -14.34 -26.13
CA ARG A 49 15.17 -15.16 -27.10
C ARG A 49 13.65 -15.07 -26.97
N SER A 50 12.99 -15.09 -28.13
CA SER A 50 11.55 -15.06 -28.33
C SER A 50 10.84 -16.31 -27.78
N VAL A 51 10.42 -16.26 -26.53
CA VAL A 51 9.17 -16.89 -26.10
C VAL A 51 8.02 -16.07 -26.69
N THR A 52 6.99 -16.70 -27.27
CA THR A 52 5.76 -16.00 -27.69
C THR A 52 5.24 -15.20 -26.50
N ALA A 53 5.49 -13.89 -26.52
CA ALA A 53 5.19 -13.01 -25.41
C ALA A 53 3.67 -12.95 -25.24
N GLN A 54 3.15 -13.65 -24.23
CA GLN A 54 1.87 -13.26 -23.68
C GLN A 54 2.00 -11.79 -23.29
N ALA A 55 1.22 -10.93 -23.96
CA ALA A 55 1.27 -9.51 -23.70
C ALA A 55 1.03 -9.27 -22.21
N VAL A 56 1.99 -8.64 -21.54
CA VAL A 56 1.85 -8.27 -20.13
C VAL A 56 0.57 -7.44 -19.99
N PRO A 57 -0.37 -7.82 -19.10
CA PRO A 57 -1.61 -7.07 -18.93
C PRO A 57 -1.34 -5.58 -18.69
N LYS A 58 -2.18 -4.73 -19.28
CA LYS A 58 -2.10 -3.28 -19.10
C LYS A 58 -3.12 -2.82 -18.07
N SER A 59 -2.67 -2.07 -17.06
CA SER A 59 -3.59 -1.42 -16.13
C SER A 59 -4.42 -0.33 -16.84
N ALA A 60 -5.59 -0.04 -16.29
CA ALA A 60 -6.48 1.00 -16.79
C ALA A 60 -6.82 2.00 -15.69
N ALA A 61 -6.87 3.28 -16.03
CA ALA A 61 -7.41 4.30 -15.13
C ALA A 61 -8.90 4.04 -14.87
N PHE A 62 -9.38 4.28 -13.65
CA PHE A 62 -10.79 4.10 -13.30
C PHE A 62 -11.25 5.10 -12.21
N GLY A 63 -12.40 4.85 -11.59
CA GLY A 63 -13.02 5.75 -10.59
C GLY A 63 -12.61 5.52 -9.13
N GLY A 64 -11.67 4.59 -8.87
CA GLY A 64 -11.22 4.24 -7.52
C GLY A 64 -12.12 3.21 -6.81
N ILE A 65 -11.57 2.57 -5.77
CA ILE A 65 -12.28 1.67 -4.85
C ILE A 65 -12.40 2.41 -3.51
N PRO A 66 -13.59 2.51 -2.88
CA PRO A 66 -13.76 3.17 -1.58
C PRO A 66 -12.74 2.72 -0.51
N THR A 67 -12.46 1.42 -0.42
CA THR A 67 -11.50 0.88 0.54
C THR A 67 -10.04 1.15 0.21
N VAL A 68 -9.70 1.70 -0.97
CA VAL A 68 -8.31 1.90 -1.42
C VAL A 68 -8.05 3.38 -1.64
N GLY A 69 -6.97 3.88 -1.07
CA GLY A 69 -6.67 5.31 -1.04
C GLY A 69 -5.18 5.60 -1.15
N ALA A 70 -4.87 6.86 -1.41
CA ALA A 70 -3.51 7.35 -1.30
C ALA A 70 -3.21 7.59 0.19
N VAL A 71 -2.03 7.18 0.64
CA VAL A 71 -1.49 7.52 1.96
C VAL A 71 -0.38 8.53 1.76
N PHE A 72 -0.53 9.71 2.37
CA PHE A 72 0.42 10.81 2.32
C PHE A 72 1.17 10.88 3.63
N PHE A 73 2.46 11.20 3.56
CA PHE A 73 3.33 11.27 4.73
C PHE A 73 4.53 12.16 4.47
N ASN A 74 5.22 12.56 5.54
CA ASN A 74 6.49 13.26 5.48
C ASN A 74 7.58 12.39 6.13
N ASN A 75 8.70 12.18 5.46
CA ASN A 75 9.81 11.34 5.95
C ASN A 75 10.99 12.16 6.51
N GLY A 76 10.78 13.43 6.84
CA GLY A 76 11.81 14.38 7.26
C GLY A 76 12.57 15.06 6.10
N LYS A 77 12.49 14.51 4.88
CA LYS A 77 13.15 15.07 3.67
C LYS A 77 12.16 15.66 2.68
N GLY A 78 10.87 15.40 2.85
CA GLY A 78 9.84 15.92 1.96
C GLY A 78 8.51 15.21 2.14
N ASN A 79 7.53 15.66 1.34
CA ASN A 79 6.21 15.08 1.28
C ASN A 79 6.16 13.98 0.23
N HIS A 80 5.61 12.86 0.64
CA HIS A 80 5.55 11.65 -0.13
C HIS A 80 4.16 11.03 -0.12
N TYR A 81 3.93 10.12 -1.06
CA TYR A 81 2.75 9.27 -1.01
C TYR A 81 3.01 7.84 -1.48
N CYS A 82 2.16 6.95 -0.97
CA CYS A 82 1.99 5.56 -1.33
C CYS A 82 0.48 5.27 -1.53
N THR A 83 0.15 3.99 -1.65
CA THR A 83 -1.20 3.44 -1.60
C THR A 83 -1.43 2.68 -0.29
N ALA A 84 -2.65 2.69 0.22
CA ALA A 84 -3.08 1.83 1.33
C ALA A 84 -4.51 1.33 1.09
N SER A 85 -4.92 0.32 1.86
CA SER A 85 -6.29 -0.17 1.84
C SER A 85 -6.84 -0.47 3.22
N VAL A 86 -8.14 -0.24 3.40
CA VAL A 86 -8.85 -0.58 4.64
C VAL A 86 -8.94 -2.09 4.77
N VAL A 87 -8.53 -2.61 5.92
CA VAL A 87 -8.60 -4.03 6.27
C VAL A 87 -9.48 -4.23 7.50
N HIS A 88 -10.25 -5.31 7.49
CA HIS A 88 -11.17 -5.61 8.57
C HIS A 88 -10.43 -5.77 9.90
N SER A 89 -10.96 -5.15 10.95
CA SER A 89 -10.48 -5.18 12.31
C SER A 89 -11.63 -5.00 13.31
N TYR A 90 -11.47 -5.45 14.56
CA TYR A 90 -12.45 -5.19 15.62
C TYR A 90 -12.50 -3.70 15.98
N SER A 91 -11.33 -3.04 15.93
CA SER A 91 -11.19 -1.59 16.08
C SER A 91 -11.91 -0.79 14.99
N LYS A 92 -12.15 -1.37 13.80
CA LYS A 92 -12.76 -0.76 12.61
C LYS A 92 -11.99 0.43 12.01
N SER A 93 -10.69 0.50 12.27
CA SER A 93 -9.83 1.65 11.99
C SER A 93 -8.51 1.30 11.29
N LEU A 94 -8.32 0.05 10.86
CA LEU A 94 -7.04 -0.39 10.31
C LEU A 94 -6.92 -0.22 8.79
N LEU A 95 -5.75 0.24 8.38
CA LEU A 95 -5.25 0.25 7.02
C LEU A 95 -4.06 -0.71 6.91
N LEU A 96 -3.88 -1.28 5.74
CA LEU A 96 -2.72 -2.04 5.32
C LEU A 96 -1.99 -1.29 4.19
N THR A 97 -0.68 -1.19 4.30
CA THR A 97 0.24 -0.61 3.29
C THR A 97 1.58 -1.34 3.30
N ALA A 98 2.57 -0.90 2.52
CA ALA A 98 3.93 -1.40 2.60
C ALA A 98 4.66 -0.77 3.81
N ALA A 99 5.57 -1.51 4.45
CA ALA A 99 6.26 -1.01 5.64
C ALA A 99 7.15 0.20 5.30
N HIS A 100 7.80 0.18 4.14
CA HIS A 100 8.63 1.30 3.66
C HIS A 100 7.85 2.61 3.44
N CYS A 101 6.53 2.54 3.31
CA CYS A 101 5.69 3.74 3.21
C CYS A 101 5.49 4.45 4.56
N ILE A 102 5.73 3.77 5.68
CA ILE A 102 5.48 4.34 7.02
C ILE A 102 6.69 4.25 7.95
N HIS A 103 7.74 3.51 7.58
CA HIS A 103 8.99 3.39 8.33
C HIS A 103 10.19 3.20 7.39
N GLY A 104 11.26 3.97 7.58
CA GLY A 104 12.45 3.96 6.72
C GLY A 104 13.37 2.71 6.80
N GLY A 105 12.88 1.59 7.33
CA GLY A 105 13.68 0.38 7.58
C GLY A 105 14.88 0.60 8.51
N ARG A 106 15.95 -0.18 8.31
CA ARG A 106 17.20 -0.15 9.08
C ARG A 106 17.81 1.25 9.12
N GLY A 107 17.98 1.79 10.33
CA GLY A 107 18.57 3.12 10.56
C GLY A 107 17.62 4.28 10.21
N GLY A 108 16.39 3.98 9.79
CA GLY A 108 15.32 4.95 9.61
C GLY A 108 14.35 4.96 10.80
N GLY A 109 13.40 5.88 10.76
CA GLY A 109 12.30 5.97 11.73
C GLY A 109 10.95 5.96 11.06
N TYR A 110 9.91 6.13 11.87
CA TYR A 110 8.54 6.30 11.39
C TYR A 110 8.35 7.60 10.63
N SER A 111 7.42 7.58 9.68
CA SER A 111 7.00 8.78 8.96
C SER A 111 6.10 9.66 9.82
N HIS A 112 6.10 10.96 9.53
CA HIS A 112 5.32 12.00 10.19
C HIS A 112 4.16 12.45 9.32
N ASN A 113 3.20 13.16 9.93
CA ASN A 113 2.02 13.71 9.24
C ASN A 113 1.32 12.65 8.37
N VAL A 114 1.17 11.42 8.85
CA VAL A 114 0.61 10.34 8.04
C VAL A 114 -0.91 10.51 7.92
N ALA A 115 -1.42 10.56 6.70
CA ALA A 115 -2.85 10.72 6.43
C ALA A 115 -3.31 9.88 5.23
N PHE A 116 -4.48 9.28 5.36
CA PHE A 116 -5.08 8.44 4.33
C PHE A 116 -6.27 9.14 3.67
N VAL A 117 -6.33 9.02 2.34
CA VAL A 117 -7.36 9.64 1.50
C VAL A 117 -8.05 8.56 0.66
N PRO A 118 -9.18 7.99 1.15
CA PRO A 118 -9.88 6.92 0.46
C PRO A 118 -10.46 7.40 -0.87
N LYS A 119 -10.35 6.57 -1.92
CA LYS A 119 -10.86 6.86 -3.27
C LYS A 119 -10.41 8.24 -3.79
N PHE A 120 -9.13 8.57 -3.56
CA PHE A 120 -8.53 9.77 -4.13
C PHE A 120 -8.69 9.73 -5.66
N ASP A 121 -9.05 10.83 -6.30
CA ASP A 121 -9.15 10.87 -7.76
C ASP A 121 -9.04 12.30 -8.25
N ASN A 122 -7.90 12.64 -8.84
CA ASN A 122 -7.61 13.95 -9.39
C ASN A 122 -7.87 15.09 -8.37
N GLY A 123 -7.31 14.95 -7.17
CA GLY A 123 -7.52 15.91 -6.08
C GLY A 123 -8.86 15.77 -5.34
N LYS A 124 -9.81 14.98 -5.85
CA LYS A 124 -11.08 14.70 -5.17
C LYS A 124 -10.83 13.79 -3.96
N ARG A 125 -11.50 14.11 -2.86
CA ARG A 125 -11.38 13.45 -1.56
C ARG A 125 -12.79 13.11 -1.03
N PRO A 126 -13.52 12.21 -1.70
CA PRO A 126 -14.96 12.00 -1.43
C PRO A 126 -15.24 11.54 0.01
N TYR A 127 -14.26 10.90 0.66
CA TYR A 127 -14.37 10.43 2.05
C TYR A 127 -13.51 11.24 3.03
N GLY A 128 -12.98 12.39 2.62
CA GLY A 128 -12.11 13.24 3.43
C GLY A 128 -10.69 12.69 3.61
N ILE A 129 -9.99 13.27 4.58
CA ILE A 129 -8.64 12.91 5.01
C ILE A 129 -8.76 12.25 6.38
N TRP A 130 -8.05 11.14 6.59
CA TRP A 130 -8.05 10.35 7.82
C TRP A 130 -6.65 10.33 8.40
N SER A 131 -6.44 11.01 9.53
CA SER A 131 -5.15 11.10 10.20
C SER A 131 -4.78 9.81 10.95
N ALA A 132 -3.49 9.47 10.91
CA ALA A 132 -2.98 8.32 11.64
C ALA A 132 -3.01 8.54 13.15
N LYS A 133 -3.40 7.49 13.87
CA LYS A 133 -3.35 7.33 15.34
C LYS A 133 -2.18 6.44 15.76
N MET A 134 -1.79 5.51 14.90
CA MET A 134 -0.67 4.60 15.14
C MET A 134 -0.11 4.11 13.82
N LEU A 135 1.20 3.98 13.75
CA LEU A 135 1.94 3.30 12.69
C LEU A 135 2.60 2.06 13.28
N MET A 136 2.49 0.92 12.62
CA MET A 136 3.05 -0.34 13.10
C MET A 136 3.72 -1.12 11.96
N VAL A 137 4.93 -1.60 12.22
CA VAL A 137 5.71 -2.49 11.34
C VAL A 137 6.31 -3.64 12.15
N ASP A 138 6.77 -4.70 11.47
CA ASP A 138 7.54 -5.76 12.12
C ASP A 138 8.93 -5.24 12.52
N LYS A 139 9.43 -5.64 13.70
CA LYS A 139 10.76 -5.30 14.20
C LYS A 139 11.86 -5.70 13.23
N ARG A 140 11.71 -6.81 12.49
CA ARG A 140 12.67 -7.28 11.49
C ARG A 140 12.69 -6.38 10.25
N TRP A 141 11.57 -5.73 9.89
CA TRP A 141 11.60 -4.64 8.93
C TRP A 141 12.36 -3.43 9.49
N ALA A 142 12.00 -2.99 10.69
CA ALA A 142 12.60 -1.81 11.31
C ALA A 142 14.12 -1.94 11.54
N SER A 143 14.62 -3.13 11.89
CA SER A 143 16.03 -3.36 12.20
C SER A 143 16.86 -3.77 10.99
N ASN A 144 16.30 -4.56 10.06
CA ASN A 144 17.08 -5.20 8.99
C ASN A 144 16.58 -4.87 7.59
N SER A 145 15.52 -4.07 7.45
CA SER A 145 14.83 -3.83 6.16
C SER A 145 14.46 -5.15 5.45
N ASP A 146 14.00 -6.14 6.22
CA ASP A 146 13.67 -7.47 5.69
C ASP A 146 12.53 -7.37 4.64
N PRO A 147 12.81 -7.63 3.34
CA PRO A 147 11.80 -7.48 2.29
C PRO A 147 10.64 -8.47 2.44
N ASP A 148 10.81 -9.58 3.17
CA ASP A 148 9.72 -10.54 3.40
C ASP A 148 8.69 -10.01 4.42
N LEU A 149 8.97 -8.85 5.02
CA LEU A 149 8.14 -8.19 6.04
C LEU A 149 7.83 -6.73 5.69
N ASP A 150 7.92 -6.38 4.40
CA ASP A 150 7.58 -5.04 3.89
C ASP A 150 6.05 -4.84 3.78
N TYR A 151 5.38 -4.95 4.92
CA TYR A 151 3.99 -4.57 5.11
C TYR A 151 3.82 -3.91 6.48
N GLY A 152 2.89 -2.98 6.56
CA GLY A 152 2.65 -2.19 7.77
C GLY A 152 1.18 -1.88 7.96
N PHE A 153 0.80 -1.66 9.21
CA PHE A 153 -0.56 -1.30 9.58
C PHE A 153 -0.62 0.13 10.12
N ILE A 154 -1.67 0.84 9.75
CA ILE A 154 -1.98 2.17 10.25
C ILE A 154 -3.33 2.09 10.93
N ALA A 155 -3.44 2.50 12.20
CA ALA A 155 -4.74 2.82 12.77
C ALA A 155 -5.01 4.31 12.53
N VAL A 156 -6.24 4.67 12.15
CA VAL A 156 -6.64 6.07 11.95
C VAL A 156 -7.64 6.54 13.00
N TYR A 157 -7.63 7.84 13.30
CA TYR A 157 -8.67 8.45 14.13
C TYR A 157 -10.04 8.40 13.43
N PRO A 158 -11.16 8.30 14.19
CA PRO A 158 -12.49 8.44 13.62
C PRO A 158 -12.70 9.86 13.10
N ARG A 159 -13.45 9.98 11.99
CA ARG A 159 -13.79 11.27 11.39
C ARG A 159 -15.29 11.51 11.52
N GLY A 160 -15.67 12.65 12.10
CA GLY A 160 -17.08 12.99 12.35
C GLY A 160 -17.79 11.92 13.18
N GLY A 161 -17.11 11.35 14.18
CA GLY A 161 -17.61 10.29 15.04
C GLY A 161 -17.72 8.89 14.39
N ARG A 162 -17.38 8.75 13.11
CA ARG A 162 -17.45 7.47 12.39
C ARG A 162 -16.07 6.87 12.17
N LYS A 163 -16.00 5.54 12.29
CA LYS A 163 -14.77 4.77 12.01
C LYS A 163 -14.68 4.46 10.52
N ILE A 164 -13.47 4.32 10.00
CA ILE A 164 -13.25 4.27 8.56
C ILE A 164 -13.95 3.08 7.88
N GLU A 165 -13.94 1.89 8.49
CA GLU A 165 -14.63 0.72 7.93
C GLU A 165 -16.14 0.95 7.76
N GLN A 166 -16.74 1.73 8.65
CA GLN A 166 -18.16 2.05 8.59
C GLN A 166 -18.49 3.03 7.45
N VAL A 167 -17.49 3.76 6.95
CA VAL A 167 -17.65 4.78 5.92
C VAL A 167 -17.37 4.21 4.54
N VAL A 168 -16.30 3.41 4.40
CA VAL A 168 -15.82 2.96 3.08
C VAL A 168 -15.84 1.44 2.88
N GLY A 169 -16.23 0.67 3.90
CA GLY A 169 -16.12 -0.79 3.90
C GLY A 169 -14.71 -1.27 4.23
N TYR A 170 -14.44 -2.55 4.01
CA TYR A 170 -13.17 -3.18 4.36
C TYR A 170 -12.84 -4.40 3.47
N ASN A 171 -11.56 -4.73 3.37
CA ASN A 171 -11.09 -6.00 2.81
C ASN A 171 -10.72 -6.96 3.95
N LYS A 172 -10.93 -8.27 3.74
CA LYS A 172 -10.48 -9.28 4.71
C LYS A 172 -9.03 -9.67 4.43
N LEU A 173 -8.26 -10.04 5.44
CA LEU A 173 -6.92 -10.58 5.25
C LEU A 173 -7.02 -12.06 4.84
N ALA A 174 -6.31 -12.46 3.79
CA ALA A 174 -6.12 -13.87 3.42
C ALA A 174 -4.63 -14.22 3.43
N ILE A 175 -4.29 -15.29 4.15
CA ILE A 175 -2.92 -15.77 4.28
C ILE A 175 -2.80 -17.18 3.70
N ASN A 176 -1.58 -17.61 3.38
CA ASN A 176 -1.26 -18.96 2.93
C ASN A 176 -2.05 -19.44 1.68
N GLN A 177 -2.33 -18.52 0.75
CA GLN A 177 -3.13 -18.83 -0.46
C GLN A 177 -2.31 -19.41 -1.61
N GLY A 178 -0.99 -19.56 -1.47
CA GLY A 178 -0.11 -20.04 -2.53
C GLY A 178 0.06 -19.03 -3.67
N VAL A 179 0.37 -19.53 -4.87
CA VAL A 179 0.65 -18.74 -6.09
C VAL A 179 -0.25 -19.19 -7.24
N GLY A 180 -0.34 -18.41 -8.31
CA GLY A 180 -1.20 -18.72 -9.47
C GLY A 180 -2.62 -18.18 -9.34
N ASN A 181 -2.91 -17.45 -8.26
CA ASN A 181 -4.22 -16.86 -7.99
C ASN A 181 -4.45 -15.62 -8.85
N TRP A 182 -5.69 -15.43 -9.29
CA TRP A 182 -6.13 -14.17 -9.87
C TRP A 182 -6.29 -13.11 -8.78
N VAL A 183 -5.59 -11.99 -8.95
CA VAL A 183 -5.64 -10.83 -8.05
C VAL A 183 -6.10 -9.60 -8.81
N ASN A 184 -6.81 -8.74 -8.10
CA ASN A 184 -7.23 -7.42 -8.55
C ASN A 184 -6.44 -6.38 -7.77
N ILE A 185 -5.70 -5.52 -8.45
CA ILE A 185 -4.82 -4.55 -7.82
C ILE A 185 -5.29 -3.15 -8.21
N ALA A 186 -5.50 -2.29 -7.22
CA ALA A 186 -5.77 -0.88 -7.41
C ALA A 186 -4.68 -0.06 -6.72
N GLY A 187 -4.19 0.99 -7.38
CA GLY A 187 -3.08 1.80 -6.89
C GLY A 187 -3.02 3.20 -7.49
N TYR A 188 -2.14 4.02 -6.92
CA TYR A 188 -1.96 5.43 -7.29
C TYR A 188 -0.56 5.66 -7.89
N PRO A 189 -0.40 5.60 -9.22
CA PRO A 189 0.91 5.73 -9.85
C PRO A 189 1.26 7.18 -10.17
N SER A 190 2.55 7.50 -10.12
CA SER A 190 3.10 8.85 -10.33
C SER A 190 2.81 9.53 -11.66
N ARG A 191 2.50 8.75 -12.69
CA ARG A 191 2.21 9.27 -14.04
C ARG A 191 0.74 9.62 -14.26
N SER A 192 -0.08 9.56 -13.20
CA SER A 192 -1.52 9.79 -13.28
C SER A 192 -2.04 10.37 -11.97
N ASN A 193 -2.87 11.40 -12.05
CA ASN A 193 -3.61 11.88 -10.89
C ASN A 193 -4.86 11.02 -10.60
N ARG A 194 -5.09 9.96 -11.38
CA ARG A 194 -6.21 9.01 -11.24
C ARG A 194 -5.70 7.63 -10.80
N PRO A 195 -6.48 6.88 -10.00
CA PRO A 195 -6.13 5.52 -9.65
C PRO A 195 -6.17 4.59 -10.88
N ILE A 196 -5.31 3.58 -10.88
CA ILE A 196 -5.30 2.51 -11.87
C ILE A 196 -5.83 1.22 -11.27
N PHE A 197 -6.30 0.34 -12.14
CA PHE A 197 -6.75 -1.01 -11.81
C PHE A 197 -6.11 -2.02 -12.75
N CYS A 198 -5.71 -3.17 -12.23
CA CYS A 198 -5.26 -4.30 -13.02
C CYS A 198 -5.75 -5.63 -12.46
N LYS A 199 -6.02 -6.58 -13.35
CA LYS A 199 -6.32 -7.98 -13.00
C LYS A 199 -5.30 -8.89 -13.67
N THR A 200 -4.58 -9.67 -12.87
CA THR A 200 -3.51 -10.55 -13.35
C THR A 200 -3.36 -11.77 -12.43
N LYS A 201 -2.52 -12.73 -12.80
CA LYS A 201 -2.18 -13.89 -11.96
C LYS A 201 -0.90 -13.64 -11.18
N THR A 202 -0.87 -14.10 -9.93
CA THR A 202 0.37 -14.14 -9.16
C THR A 202 1.27 -15.27 -9.64
N ALA A 203 2.58 -15.07 -9.54
CA ALA A 203 3.60 -16.09 -9.76
C ALA A 203 4.55 -16.13 -8.57
N ARG A 204 5.24 -17.25 -8.37
CA ARG A 204 6.30 -17.33 -7.38
C ARG A 204 7.49 -16.50 -7.84
N GLN A 205 8.06 -15.69 -6.94
CA GLN A 205 9.38 -15.10 -7.11
C GLN A 205 10.42 -15.94 -6.35
N TRP A 206 10.19 -16.18 -5.05
CA TRP A 206 10.90 -17.16 -4.24
C TRP A 206 10.06 -17.58 -3.04
N LYS A 207 10.67 -18.15 -1.99
CA LYS A 207 9.95 -18.78 -0.87
C LYS A 207 8.91 -17.86 -0.21
N TYR A 208 9.31 -16.62 0.10
CA TYR A 208 8.48 -15.64 0.80
C TYR A 208 8.18 -14.38 -0.04
N GLN A 209 8.37 -14.45 -1.37
CA GLN A 209 7.97 -13.38 -2.28
C GLN A 209 7.16 -13.94 -3.44
N ILE A 210 6.11 -13.21 -3.76
CA ILE A 210 5.29 -13.43 -4.94
C ILE A 210 5.39 -12.21 -5.86
N ARG A 211 5.12 -12.42 -7.14
CA ARG A 211 5.15 -11.37 -8.14
C ARG A 211 3.89 -11.35 -8.97
N MET A 212 3.65 -10.21 -9.61
CA MET A 212 2.63 -10.04 -10.62
C MET A 212 3.21 -9.23 -11.77
N ASP A 213 2.77 -9.55 -12.98
CA ASP A 213 3.14 -8.80 -14.18
C ASP A 213 1.91 -8.02 -14.64
N CYS A 214 2.02 -6.68 -14.61
CA CYS A 214 1.06 -5.74 -15.14
C CYS A 214 1.69 -4.36 -15.33
N THR A 215 1.50 -3.73 -16.50
CA THR A 215 2.09 -2.42 -16.80
C THR A 215 1.35 -1.28 -16.11
N GLY A 216 2.07 -0.24 -15.71
CA GLY A 216 1.53 1.02 -15.18
C GLY A 216 1.76 1.22 -13.68
N PHE A 217 2.37 0.26 -13.00
CA PHE A 217 2.74 0.32 -11.59
C PHE A 217 4.07 1.07 -11.41
N TYR A 218 4.02 2.39 -11.59
CA TYR A 218 5.11 3.32 -11.26
C TYR A 218 5.12 3.66 -9.78
N GLY A 219 6.09 4.47 -9.33
CA GLY A 219 6.14 4.95 -7.94
C GLY A 219 4.79 5.50 -7.45
N GLY A 220 4.53 5.37 -6.15
CA GLY A 220 3.26 5.69 -5.50
C GLY A 220 2.32 4.48 -5.36
N THR A 221 2.52 3.43 -6.18
CA THR A 221 1.71 2.21 -6.05
C THR A 221 2.13 1.30 -4.90
N SER A 222 3.25 1.56 -4.22
CA SER A 222 3.64 0.82 -3.01
C SER A 222 2.49 0.78 -2.00
N GLY A 223 2.25 -0.40 -1.41
CA GLY A 223 1.12 -0.67 -0.53
C GLY A 223 -0.22 -0.97 -1.22
N SER A 224 -0.27 -0.98 -2.56
CA SER A 224 -1.49 -1.35 -3.31
C SER A 224 -1.92 -2.79 -2.98
N PRO A 225 -3.17 -3.04 -2.56
CA PRO A 225 -3.61 -4.37 -2.14
C PRO A 225 -3.78 -5.32 -3.33
N TRP A 226 -3.42 -6.58 -3.13
CA TRP A 226 -3.69 -7.66 -4.08
C TRP A 226 -4.95 -8.39 -3.64
N LEU A 227 -6.08 -8.04 -4.26
CA LEU A 227 -7.41 -8.49 -3.85
C LEU A 227 -7.83 -9.78 -4.57
N LEU A 228 -7.85 -10.88 -3.81
CA LEU A 228 -8.55 -12.11 -4.16
C LEU A 228 -10.06 -11.92 -4.05
N TRP A 229 -10.80 -12.64 -4.89
CA TRP A 229 -12.26 -12.69 -4.87
C TRP A 229 -12.93 -11.31 -4.79
N TYR A 230 -12.34 -10.32 -5.46
CA TYR A 230 -12.85 -8.96 -5.48
C TYR A 230 -14.25 -8.93 -6.11
N ASN A 231 -15.21 -8.39 -5.36
CA ASN A 231 -16.58 -8.20 -5.81
C ASN A 231 -16.78 -6.73 -6.18
N SER A 232 -17.04 -6.46 -7.46
CA SER A 232 -17.21 -5.11 -7.98
C SER A 232 -18.48 -4.40 -7.51
N LYS A 233 -19.48 -5.13 -7.00
CA LYS A 233 -20.72 -4.56 -6.44
C LYS A 233 -20.50 -4.07 -5.01
N SER A 234 -19.84 -4.87 -4.17
CA SER A 234 -19.54 -4.49 -2.78
C SER A 234 -18.26 -3.65 -2.66
N HIS A 235 -17.43 -3.60 -3.71
CA HIS A 235 -16.11 -2.98 -3.72
C HIS A 235 -15.15 -3.53 -2.66
N THR A 236 -15.27 -4.82 -2.34
CA THR A 236 -14.48 -5.50 -1.31
C THR A 236 -13.97 -6.84 -1.80
N GLY A 237 -12.90 -7.33 -1.15
CA GLY A 237 -12.33 -8.64 -1.40
C GLY A 237 -11.45 -9.11 -0.24
N TYR A 238 -10.51 -9.98 -0.55
CA TYR A 238 -9.54 -10.52 0.39
C TYR A 238 -8.14 -10.11 -0.01
N VAL A 239 -7.44 -9.33 0.82
CA VAL A 239 -6.07 -8.92 0.55
C VAL A 239 -5.10 -10.06 0.86
N ASN A 240 -4.31 -10.45 -0.14
CA ASN A 240 -3.31 -11.52 -0.07
C ASN A 240 -1.91 -11.05 -0.54
N GLY A 241 -1.66 -9.75 -0.44
CA GLY A 241 -0.40 -9.14 -0.80
C GLY A 241 -0.53 -7.63 -0.88
N VAL A 242 0.61 -6.96 -0.93
CA VAL A 242 0.75 -5.53 -1.20
C VAL A 242 1.88 -5.33 -2.21
N VAL A 243 1.81 -4.31 -3.06
CA VAL A 243 2.99 -3.90 -3.83
C VAL A 243 4.08 -3.46 -2.83
N GLY A 244 5.15 -4.24 -2.71
CA GLY A 244 6.20 -4.08 -1.72
C GLY A 244 7.19 -5.24 -1.77
N GLY A 245 8.00 -5.37 -0.74
CA GLY A 245 8.93 -6.48 -0.57
C GLY A 245 10.18 -6.31 -1.41
N TYR A 246 10.49 -7.29 -2.28
CA TYR A 246 11.71 -7.20 -3.08
C TYR A 246 11.76 -5.90 -3.90
N GLN A 247 12.87 -5.16 -3.75
CA GLN A 247 13.07 -3.84 -4.36
C GLN A 247 11.92 -2.86 -4.07
N GLU A 248 11.35 -2.89 -2.86
CA GLU A 248 10.24 -2.02 -2.44
C GLU A 248 9.00 -2.15 -3.36
N GLY A 249 8.79 -3.34 -3.92
CA GLY A 249 7.70 -3.61 -4.87
C GLY A 249 8.11 -3.60 -6.33
N GLY A 250 9.39 -3.38 -6.64
CA GLY A 250 9.97 -3.56 -7.98
C GLY A 250 10.59 -2.30 -8.56
N SER A 251 11.57 -2.50 -9.45
CA SER A 251 12.29 -1.43 -10.15
C SER A 251 11.78 -1.14 -11.56
N VAL A 252 10.81 -1.92 -12.06
CA VAL A 252 10.23 -1.76 -13.41
C VAL A 252 8.71 -1.59 -13.35
N SER A 253 8.13 -0.84 -14.28
CA SER A 253 6.71 -0.47 -14.24
C SER A 253 5.71 -1.57 -14.63
N TRP A 254 6.23 -2.73 -15.03
CA TRP A 254 5.45 -3.85 -15.58
C TRP A 254 5.51 -5.12 -14.73
N ARG A 255 6.33 -5.13 -13.67
CA ARG A 255 6.44 -6.22 -12.72
C ARG A 255 6.53 -5.65 -11.31
N SER A 256 5.67 -6.15 -10.45
CA SER A 256 5.69 -5.80 -9.03
C SER A 256 5.78 -7.03 -8.15
N TYR A 257 6.31 -6.83 -6.95
CA TYR A 257 6.48 -7.86 -5.94
C TYR A 257 5.56 -7.61 -4.75
N SER A 258 5.37 -8.65 -3.96
CA SER A 258 4.73 -8.62 -2.65
C SER A 258 5.43 -9.61 -1.74
N PRO A 259 5.62 -9.28 -0.46
CA PRO A 259 5.83 -10.29 0.57
C PRO A 259 4.71 -11.34 0.50
N TYR A 260 5.05 -12.60 0.71
CA TYR A 260 4.06 -13.66 0.82
C TYR A 260 3.31 -13.52 2.14
N PHE A 261 1.97 -13.41 2.08
CA PHE A 261 1.16 -13.25 3.27
C PHE A 261 0.99 -14.59 3.98
N ASP A 262 1.69 -14.75 5.10
CA ASP A 262 1.63 -15.92 5.98
C ASP A 262 1.19 -15.53 7.40
N LYS A 263 1.64 -16.28 8.40
CA LYS A 263 1.28 -16.04 9.80
C LYS A 263 1.85 -14.71 10.33
N ASP A 264 2.97 -14.22 9.79
CA ASP A 264 3.61 -13.01 10.32
C ASP A 264 2.75 -11.77 10.09
N VAL A 265 2.19 -11.59 8.89
CA VAL A 265 1.25 -10.49 8.61
C VAL A 265 -0.04 -10.61 9.42
N TYR A 266 -0.53 -11.84 9.65
CA TYR A 266 -1.71 -12.08 10.49
C TYR A 266 -1.46 -11.66 11.94
N ASN A 267 -0.30 -12.00 12.48
CA ASN A 267 0.09 -11.63 13.84
C ASN A 267 0.26 -10.12 13.97
N LEU A 268 0.92 -9.48 13.00
CA LEU A 268 1.10 -8.03 12.99
C LEU A 268 -0.24 -7.29 12.91
N ARG A 269 -1.17 -7.76 12.05
CA ARG A 269 -2.56 -7.25 11.99
C ARG A 269 -3.26 -7.38 13.32
N SER A 270 -3.12 -8.54 13.98
CA SER A 270 -3.74 -8.81 15.28
C SER A 270 -3.19 -7.91 16.38
N ALA A 271 -1.87 -7.66 16.39
CA ALA A 271 -1.22 -6.73 17.30
C ALA A 271 -1.72 -5.29 17.06
N ALA A 272 -1.79 -4.85 15.80
CA ALA A 272 -2.32 -3.55 15.43
C ALA A 272 -3.77 -3.38 15.89
N ASP A 273 -4.63 -4.38 15.69
CA ASP A 273 -6.05 -4.32 16.05
C ASP A 273 -6.26 -4.18 17.56
N LYS A 274 -5.47 -4.89 18.37
CA LYS A 274 -5.51 -4.79 19.84
C LYS A 274 -5.06 -3.43 20.36
N ARG A 275 -4.25 -2.71 19.58
CA ARG A 275 -3.63 -1.44 19.96
C ARG A 275 -4.34 -0.22 19.38
N ALA A 276 -5.17 -0.40 18.36
CA ALA A 276 -5.82 0.65 17.59
C ALA A 276 -6.86 1.49 18.35
#